data_AF-A0A554VRG7-F1
#
_entry.id   AF-A0A554VRG7-F1
#
_cell.length_a   1.000
_cell.length_b   1.000
_cell.length_c   1.000
_cell.angle_alpha   90.00
_cell.angle_beta   90.00
_cell.angle_gamma   90.00
#
_symmetry.space_group_name_H-M   'P 1'
#
loop_
_entity.id
_entity.type
_entity.pdbx_description
1 polymer ?
#
loop_
_entity_poly.entity_id
_entity_poly.type
_entity_poly.pdbx_seq_one_letter_code
_entity_poly.pdbx_strand_id
1 'polypeptide(L)'
;MKKILIIVFLLFYGKSFAQYKFDFSNLSISESKVDSINYYYNKVLKSKREEKKKFEKQFFQSLPNNHTEMSHAMYIDSSKKLIEYEENKHKKNYIPKSYIINPWVKHLSSMDYNDKKEYYRKYFNICIGGKYGADYMQDGFEIYKRFLVDTEQASIEMNKLNDEQIESIFWFIFDETHPEHNEKKISLYNQMMRKIKKYNSRIAYLLEKSYNRVLSAKKGH
;
A
#
# COMPACT_ATOMS: atom_id res chain seq x y z
N MET A 1 -5.45 55.03 -0.25
CA MET A 1 -4.31 54.16 -0.66
C MET A 1 -4.39 52.77 -0.01
N LYS A 2 -5.40 51.95 -0.33
CA LYS A 2 -5.61 50.60 0.26
C LYS A 2 -6.04 49.52 -0.76
N LYS A 3 -5.93 49.78 -2.07
CA LYS A 3 -6.36 48.85 -3.12
C LYS A 3 -5.23 48.18 -3.92
N ILE A 4 -3.97 48.55 -3.67
CA ILE A 4 -2.81 47.98 -4.41
C ILE A 4 -2.17 46.79 -3.67
N LEU A 5 -2.42 46.62 -2.37
CA LEU A 5 -1.79 45.54 -1.58
C LEU A 5 -2.43 44.15 -1.77
N ILE A 6 -3.66 44.07 -2.29
CA ILE A 6 -4.40 42.79 -2.43
C ILE A 6 -4.01 42.04 -3.72
N ILE A 7 -3.50 42.74 -4.74
CA ILE A 7 -3.11 42.12 -6.02
C ILE A 7 -1.74 41.42 -5.90
N VAL A 8 -0.87 41.86 -4.99
CA VAL A 8 0.44 41.22 -4.79
C VAL A 8 0.33 39.90 -4.02
N PHE A 9 -0.66 39.74 -3.13
CA PHE A 9 -0.84 38.50 -2.37
C PHE A 9 -1.45 37.34 -3.20
N LEU A 10 -2.21 37.65 -4.26
CA LEU A 10 -2.77 36.63 -5.16
C LEU A 10 -1.76 36.11 -6.20
N LEU A 11 -0.62 36.78 -6.40
CA LEU A 11 0.42 36.32 -7.32
C LEU A 11 1.45 35.37 -6.68
N PHE A 12 1.47 35.24 -5.34
CA PHE A 12 2.39 34.33 -4.65
C PHE A 12 1.79 32.96 -4.29
N TYR A 13 0.46 32.79 -4.31
CA TYR A 13 -0.18 31.50 -4.05
C TYR A 13 -0.29 30.58 -5.28
N GLY A 14 0.06 31.07 -6.47
CA GLY A 14 0.01 30.30 -7.73
C GLY A 14 1.26 29.45 -8.03
N LYS A 15 2.29 29.45 -7.18
CA LYS A 15 3.61 28.87 -7.50
C LYS A 15 4.10 27.73 -6.59
N SER A 16 3.21 26.99 -5.92
CA SER A 16 3.62 25.82 -5.13
C SER A 16 2.78 24.55 -5.34
N PHE A 17 2.19 24.40 -6.53
CA PHE A 17 2.00 23.08 -7.12
C PHE A 17 2.94 22.92 -8.31
N ALA A 18 4.25 22.97 -8.04
CA ALA A 18 5.16 22.18 -8.84
C ALA A 18 4.82 20.71 -8.53
N GLN A 19 3.77 20.21 -9.19
CA GLN A 19 3.59 18.79 -9.40
C GLN A 19 4.87 18.40 -10.14
N TYR A 20 5.87 17.89 -9.40
CA TYR A 20 7.06 17.30 -9.97
C TYR A 20 6.54 16.28 -10.98
N LYS A 21 6.57 16.65 -12.25
CA LYS A 21 6.26 15.77 -13.35
C LYS A 21 7.50 14.91 -13.44
N PHE A 22 7.59 13.94 -12.52
CA PHE A 22 8.65 12.97 -12.53
C PHE A 22 8.59 12.31 -13.91
N ASP A 23 9.59 12.61 -14.71
CA ASP A 23 9.73 12.00 -16.02
C ASP A 23 10.27 10.59 -15.81
N PHE A 24 9.33 9.66 -15.68
CA PHE A 24 9.63 8.24 -15.48
C PHE A 24 10.06 7.55 -16.78
N SER A 25 10.20 8.27 -17.91
CA SER A 25 10.58 7.69 -19.21
C SER A 25 11.97 7.04 -19.20
N ASN A 26 12.86 7.48 -18.30
CA ASN A 26 14.22 6.95 -18.16
C ASN A 26 14.37 5.85 -17.09
N LEU A 27 13.27 5.42 -16.45
CA LEU A 27 13.32 4.34 -15.48
C LEU A 27 13.17 2.99 -16.19
N SER A 28 14.30 2.38 -16.54
CA SER A 28 14.34 0.98 -16.95
C SER A 28 14.15 0.07 -15.72
N ILE A 29 12.90 -0.04 -15.30
CA ILE A 29 12.47 -1.20 -14.54
C ILE A 29 12.15 -2.30 -15.56
N SER A 30 13.17 -2.93 -16.16
CA SER A 30 12.95 -4.06 -17.06
C SER A 30 12.71 -5.34 -16.25
N GLU A 31 11.54 -5.43 -15.64
CA GLU A 31 10.96 -6.69 -15.18
C GLU A 31 9.57 -6.80 -15.81
N SER A 32 9.33 -7.84 -16.61
CA SER A 32 8.11 -8.00 -17.43
C SER A 32 6.80 -7.80 -16.67
N LYS A 33 6.81 -8.10 -15.37
CA LYS A 33 5.67 -7.88 -14.46
C LYS A 33 5.45 -6.40 -14.18
N VAL A 34 6.48 -5.64 -13.86
CA VAL A 34 6.37 -4.19 -13.58
C VAL A 34 6.10 -3.41 -14.87
N ASP A 35 6.63 -3.88 -16.01
CA ASP A 35 6.27 -3.35 -17.33
C ASP A 35 4.76 -3.47 -17.59
N SER A 36 4.17 -4.62 -17.23
CA SER A 36 2.72 -4.84 -17.35
C SER A 36 1.91 -3.96 -16.41
N ILE A 37 2.37 -3.76 -15.16
CA ILE A 37 1.74 -2.85 -14.19
C ILE A 37 1.74 -1.42 -14.74
N ASN A 38 2.90 -0.94 -15.19
CA ASN A 38 3.08 0.40 -15.74
C ASN A 38 2.29 0.60 -17.03
N TYR A 39 2.23 -0.41 -17.90
CA TYR A 39 1.44 -0.36 -19.13
C TYR A 39 -0.04 -0.10 -18.84
N TYR A 40 -0.65 -0.93 -17.99
CA TYR A 40 -2.08 -0.77 -17.68
C TYR A 40 -2.36 0.47 -16.84
N TYR A 41 -1.48 0.82 -15.90
CA TYR A 41 -1.60 2.07 -15.16
C TYR A 41 -1.61 3.29 -16.10
N ASN A 42 -0.71 3.34 -17.08
CA ASN A 42 -0.69 4.41 -18.08
C ASN A 42 -1.97 4.45 -18.94
N LYS A 43 -2.57 3.29 -19.24
CA LYS A 43 -3.87 3.21 -19.92
C LYS A 43 -4.99 3.75 -19.04
N VAL A 44 -4.98 3.47 -17.73
CA VAL A 44 -5.94 4.05 -16.77
C VAL A 44 -5.87 5.57 -16.77
N LEU A 45 -4.66 6.16 -16.72
CA LEU A 45 -4.49 7.62 -16.70
C LEU A 45 -5.00 8.32 -17.97
N LYS A 46 -4.95 7.62 -19.12
CA LYS A 46 -5.34 8.18 -20.43
C LYS A 46 -6.80 7.93 -20.80
N SER A 47 -7.49 7.07 -20.08
CA SER A 47 -8.86 6.64 -20.38
C SER A 47 -9.89 7.33 -19.49
N LYS A 48 -11.16 7.24 -19.88
CA LYS A 48 -12.29 7.82 -19.12
C LYS A 48 -13.44 6.82 -19.05
N ARG A 49 -14.31 6.98 -18.04
CA ARG A 49 -15.58 6.23 -17.89
C ARG A 49 -15.38 4.71 -17.97
N GLU A 50 -16.11 4.02 -18.84
CA GLU A 50 -16.09 2.54 -18.95
C GLU A 50 -14.75 1.99 -19.41
N GLU A 51 -14.04 2.71 -20.28
CA GLU A 51 -12.69 2.31 -20.69
C GLU A 51 -11.72 2.37 -19.51
N LYS A 52 -11.86 3.39 -18.66
CA LYS A 52 -11.08 3.51 -17.43
C LYS A 52 -11.33 2.32 -16.49
N LYS A 53 -12.60 1.95 -16.26
CA LYS A 53 -12.95 0.79 -15.43
C LYS A 53 -12.35 -0.52 -15.99
N LYS A 54 -12.37 -0.69 -17.32
CA LYS A 54 -11.75 -1.85 -17.97
C LYS A 54 -10.24 -1.90 -17.72
N PHE A 55 -9.55 -0.76 -17.90
CA PHE A 55 -8.11 -0.71 -17.64
C PHE A 55 -7.75 -0.80 -16.16
N GLU A 56 -8.58 -0.29 -15.25
CA GLU A 56 -8.42 -0.45 -13.80
C GLU A 56 -8.50 -1.92 -13.41
N LYS A 57 -9.41 -2.69 -14.03
CA LYS A 57 -9.46 -4.14 -13.85
C LYS A 57 -8.18 -4.82 -14.36
N GLN A 58 -7.71 -4.49 -15.56
CA GLN A 58 -6.48 -5.08 -16.11
C GLN A 58 -5.23 -4.70 -15.31
N PHE A 59 -5.16 -3.46 -14.84
CA PHE A 59 -4.15 -2.98 -13.90
C PHE A 59 -4.19 -3.79 -12.60
N PHE A 60 -5.36 -3.95 -11.99
CA PHE A 60 -5.48 -4.76 -10.78
C PHE A 60 -5.05 -6.21 -10.99
N GLN A 61 -5.43 -6.80 -12.12
CA GLN A 61 -5.07 -8.17 -12.47
C GLN A 61 -3.57 -8.34 -12.73
N SER A 62 -2.89 -7.33 -13.24
CA SER A 62 -1.43 -7.39 -13.47
C SER A 62 -0.62 -7.30 -12.19
N LEU A 63 -1.18 -6.77 -11.09
CA LEU A 63 -0.51 -6.72 -9.79
C LEU A 63 -0.17 -8.14 -9.28
N PRO A 64 0.97 -8.29 -8.58
CA PRO A 64 1.31 -9.50 -7.84
C PRO A 64 0.21 -10.00 -6.90
N ASN A 65 0.27 -11.30 -6.58
CA ASN A 65 -0.72 -11.97 -5.72
C ASN A 65 -0.10 -12.64 -4.49
N ASN A 66 1.14 -12.30 -4.14
CA ASN A 66 1.79 -12.72 -2.91
C ASN A 66 2.78 -11.65 -2.44
N HIS A 67 3.21 -11.76 -1.18
CA HIS A 67 4.10 -10.79 -0.55
C HIS A 67 5.41 -10.60 -1.33
N THR A 68 6.10 -11.69 -1.66
CA THR A 68 7.42 -11.65 -2.31
C THR A 68 7.39 -10.94 -3.66
N GLU A 69 6.45 -11.32 -4.53
CA GLU A 69 6.30 -10.68 -5.83
C GLU A 69 5.90 -9.20 -5.71
N MET A 70 5.06 -8.86 -4.73
CA MET A 70 4.69 -7.46 -4.49
C MET A 70 5.89 -6.64 -3.99
N SER A 71 6.66 -7.19 -3.04
CA SER A 71 7.88 -6.58 -2.53
C SER A 71 8.91 -6.36 -3.64
N HIS A 72 9.07 -7.33 -4.54
CA HIS A 72 9.90 -7.19 -5.74
C HIS A 72 9.38 -6.08 -6.66
N ALA A 73 8.09 -6.09 -6.99
CA ALA A 73 7.50 -5.09 -7.89
C ALA A 73 7.60 -3.65 -7.33
N MET A 74 7.61 -3.53 -6.00
CA MET A 74 7.72 -2.25 -5.29
C MET A 74 9.17 -1.86 -4.96
N TYR A 75 10.17 -2.68 -5.31
CA TYR A 75 11.57 -2.48 -4.93
C TYR A 75 11.76 -2.29 -3.43
N ILE A 76 11.02 -3.05 -2.63
CA ILE A 76 11.11 -3.02 -1.16
C ILE A 76 12.14 -4.05 -0.66
N ASP A 77 12.38 -5.11 -1.42
CA ASP A 77 13.33 -6.17 -1.13
C ASP A 77 14.77 -5.64 -0.90
N SER A 78 15.32 -5.92 0.29
CA SER A 78 16.63 -5.44 0.73
C SER A 78 17.81 -6.05 -0.04
N SER A 79 17.67 -7.29 -0.53
CA SER A 79 18.73 -7.96 -1.30
C SER A 79 18.88 -7.34 -2.68
N LYS A 80 17.75 -7.04 -3.36
CA LYS A 80 17.76 -6.34 -4.64
C LYS A 80 18.26 -4.90 -4.50
N LYS A 81 17.84 -4.19 -3.43
CA LYS A 81 18.36 -2.85 -3.13
C LYS A 81 19.88 -2.83 -2.98
N LEU A 82 20.45 -3.81 -2.29
CA LEU A 82 21.90 -3.90 -2.09
C LEU A 82 22.63 -4.17 -3.41
N ILE A 83 22.16 -5.15 -4.21
CA ILE A 83 22.74 -5.45 -5.53
C ILE A 83 22.71 -4.20 -6.42
N GLU A 84 21.55 -3.55 -6.50
CA GLU A 84 21.36 -2.35 -7.31
C GLU A 84 22.28 -1.21 -6.86
N TYR A 85 22.40 -0.99 -5.55
CA TYR A 85 23.33 -0.01 -5.00
C TYR A 85 24.78 -0.33 -5.38
N GLU A 86 25.24 -1.57 -5.17
CA GLU A 86 26.61 -1.98 -5.46
C GLU A 86 26.98 -1.80 -6.94
N GLU A 87 26.07 -2.12 -7.85
CA GLU A 87 26.24 -1.95 -9.30
C GLU A 87 26.32 -0.47 -9.73
N ASN A 88 25.73 0.44 -8.96
CA ASN A 88 25.52 1.82 -9.37
C ASN A 88 26.21 2.86 -8.48
N LYS A 89 26.84 2.47 -7.36
CA LYS A 89 27.46 3.37 -6.38
C LYS A 89 28.51 4.33 -6.95
N HIS A 90 29.09 4.03 -8.12
CA HIS A 90 30.07 4.86 -8.81
C HIS A 90 29.47 5.85 -9.82
N LYS A 91 28.17 5.75 -10.13
CA LYS A 91 27.51 6.60 -11.13
C LYS A 91 27.15 7.95 -10.50
N LYS A 92 27.80 9.01 -10.98
CA LYS A 92 27.48 10.40 -10.62
C LYS A 92 26.03 10.68 -11.09
N ASN A 93 25.11 10.90 -10.14
CA ASN A 93 23.66 11.12 -10.34
C ASN A 93 22.76 9.87 -10.40
N TYR A 94 23.23 8.70 -9.93
CA TYR A 94 22.33 7.56 -9.75
C TYR A 94 21.31 7.81 -8.62
N ILE A 95 20.04 7.58 -8.90
CA ILE A 95 18.95 7.59 -7.93
C ILE A 95 18.51 6.14 -7.73
N PRO A 96 18.63 5.56 -6.53
CA PRO A 96 18.22 4.18 -6.30
C PRO A 96 16.72 4.01 -6.53
N LYS A 97 16.31 2.89 -7.14
CA LYS A 97 14.88 2.63 -7.42
C LYS A 97 14.01 2.65 -6.16
N SER A 98 14.58 2.35 -4.99
CA SER A 98 13.89 2.46 -3.71
C SER A 98 13.46 3.90 -3.33
N TYR A 99 14.08 4.93 -3.91
CA TYR A 99 13.67 6.33 -3.73
C TYR A 99 12.59 6.75 -4.73
N ILE A 100 12.24 5.88 -5.67
CA ILE A 100 11.24 6.14 -6.69
C ILE A 100 9.92 5.63 -6.16
N ILE A 101 9.11 6.55 -5.66
CA ILE A 101 7.74 6.25 -5.26
C ILE A 101 6.96 5.82 -6.50
N ASN A 102 6.63 4.53 -6.57
CA ASN A 102 5.80 3.98 -7.63
C ASN A 102 4.43 4.67 -7.64
N PRO A 103 4.09 5.49 -8.64
CA PRO A 103 2.89 6.33 -8.61
C PRO A 103 1.60 5.50 -8.62
N TRP A 104 1.65 4.27 -9.11
CA TRP A 104 0.53 3.34 -9.10
C TRP A 104 0.14 2.86 -7.70
N VAL A 105 1.02 2.94 -6.70
CA VAL A 105 0.75 2.61 -5.29
C VAL A 105 -0.32 3.56 -4.72
N LYS A 106 -0.19 4.86 -4.96
CA LYS A 106 -1.21 5.85 -4.58
C LYS A 106 -2.50 5.69 -5.37
N HIS A 107 -2.41 5.25 -6.62
CA HIS A 107 -3.60 4.99 -7.41
C HIS A 107 -4.39 3.80 -6.87
N LEU A 108 -3.68 2.73 -6.48
CA LEU A 108 -4.25 1.53 -5.90
C LEU A 108 -5.15 1.82 -4.69
N SER A 109 -4.71 2.71 -3.80
CA SER A 109 -5.50 3.08 -2.62
C SER A 109 -6.79 3.84 -2.98
N SER A 110 -6.77 4.59 -4.08
CA SER A 110 -7.91 5.39 -4.56
C SER A 110 -8.91 4.65 -5.45
N MET A 111 -8.57 3.46 -5.93
CA MET A 111 -9.36 2.76 -6.95
C MET A 111 -10.69 2.23 -6.40
N ASP A 112 -11.79 2.36 -7.14
CA ASP A 112 -13.05 1.75 -6.74
C ASP A 112 -13.10 0.29 -7.23
N TYR A 113 -13.10 -0.66 -6.30
CA TYR A 113 -13.03 -2.08 -6.63
C TYR A 113 -14.44 -2.66 -6.70
N ASN A 114 -14.96 -2.80 -7.92
CA ASN A 114 -16.27 -3.41 -8.13
C ASN A 114 -16.32 -4.87 -7.66
N ASP A 115 -15.21 -5.61 -7.75
CA ASP A 115 -15.08 -6.98 -7.21
C ASP A 115 -14.34 -6.98 -5.86
N LYS A 116 -15.11 -6.73 -4.80
CA LYS A 116 -14.61 -6.71 -3.42
C LYS A 116 -14.01 -8.05 -2.98
N LYS A 117 -14.53 -9.17 -3.50
CA LYS A 117 -14.04 -10.51 -3.18
C LYS A 117 -12.64 -10.71 -3.76
N GLU A 118 -12.45 -10.38 -5.03
CA GLU A 118 -11.13 -10.47 -5.67
C GLU A 118 -10.12 -9.53 -5.01
N TYR A 119 -10.57 -8.32 -4.62
CA TYR A 119 -9.77 -7.36 -3.86
C TYR A 119 -9.24 -7.95 -2.55
N TYR A 120 -10.13 -8.42 -1.67
CA TYR A 120 -9.71 -8.96 -0.37
C TYR A 120 -8.87 -10.21 -0.51
N ARG A 121 -9.20 -11.10 -1.45
CA ARG A 121 -8.39 -12.29 -1.71
C ARG A 121 -6.96 -11.93 -2.09
N LYS A 122 -6.77 -11.02 -3.05
CA LYS A 122 -5.43 -10.60 -3.49
C LYS A 122 -4.68 -9.92 -2.35
N TYR A 123 -5.35 -9.05 -1.61
CA TYR A 123 -4.73 -8.36 -0.48
C TYR A 123 -4.27 -9.32 0.62
N PHE A 124 -5.15 -10.22 1.05
CA PHE A 124 -4.81 -11.20 2.09
C PHE A 124 -3.62 -12.05 1.68
N ASN A 125 -3.57 -12.50 0.42
CA ASN A 125 -2.41 -13.23 -0.09
C ASN A 125 -1.10 -12.42 -0.05
N ILE A 126 -1.17 -11.10 -0.25
CA ILE A 126 0.00 -10.20 -0.16
C ILE A 126 0.47 -10.02 1.30
N CYS A 127 -0.43 -10.11 2.26
CA CYS A 127 -0.08 -9.97 3.68
C CYS A 127 0.42 -11.27 4.30
N ILE A 128 -0.09 -12.40 3.82
CA ILE A 128 0.33 -13.72 4.33
C ILE A 128 1.82 -13.91 4.05
N GLY A 129 2.57 -14.20 5.10
CA GLY A 129 4.03 -14.36 5.06
C GLY A 129 4.81 -13.04 4.95
N GLY A 130 4.14 -11.89 4.95
CA GLY A 130 4.79 -10.59 4.96
C GLY A 130 5.49 -10.29 6.28
N LYS A 131 6.68 -9.70 6.19
CA LYS A 131 7.49 -9.26 7.34
C LYS A 131 7.94 -7.80 7.13
N TYR A 132 8.27 -7.13 8.24
CA TYR A 132 8.93 -5.83 8.42
C TYR A 132 9.46 -5.07 7.16
N GLY A 133 9.15 -3.77 7.09
CA GLY A 133 9.68 -2.84 6.06
C GLY A 133 8.75 -2.57 4.87
N ALA A 134 7.46 -2.86 5.02
CA ALA A 134 6.46 -2.84 3.96
C ALA A 134 5.48 -1.65 4.05
N ASP A 135 5.87 -0.53 4.68
CA ASP A 135 5.09 0.71 4.86
C ASP A 135 4.43 1.13 3.53
N TYR A 136 5.23 1.09 2.46
CA TYR A 136 4.79 1.36 1.10
C TYR A 136 3.72 0.39 0.58
N MET A 137 3.76 -0.90 0.95
CA MET A 137 2.72 -1.87 0.59
C MET A 137 1.45 -1.65 1.40
N GLN A 138 1.57 -1.36 2.70
CA GLN A 138 0.42 -1.09 3.57
C GLN A 138 -0.32 0.18 3.13
N ASP A 139 0.42 1.25 2.84
CA ASP A 139 -0.12 2.50 2.31
C ASP A 139 -0.68 2.36 0.89
N GLY A 140 -0.08 1.50 0.06
CA GLY A 140 -0.58 1.24 -1.29
C GLY A 140 -1.97 0.63 -1.32
N PHE A 141 -2.23 -0.32 -0.43
CA PHE A 141 -3.54 -0.97 -0.38
C PHE A 141 -4.53 -0.27 0.55
N GLU A 142 -4.05 0.61 1.45
CA GLU A 142 -4.85 1.26 2.51
C GLU A 142 -5.83 0.30 3.20
N ILE A 143 -5.41 -0.95 3.41
CA ILE A 143 -6.37 -2.00 3.75
C ILE A 143 -7.13 -1.66 5.01
N TYR A 144 -6.47 -1.08 6.00
CA TYR A 144 -7.10 -0.87 7.30
C TYR A 144 -8.27 0.09 7.13
N LYS A 145 -8.18 1.06 6.21
CA LYS A 145 -9.28 1.95 5.85
C LYS A 145 -10.40 1.18 5.16
N ARG A 146 -10.08 0.36 4.16
CA ARG A 146 -11.08 -0.41 3.39
C ARG A 146 -11.76 -1.50 4.22
N PHE A 147 -10.99 -2.21 5.03
CA PHE A 147 -11.44 -3.17 6.02
C PHE A 147 -12.39 -2.50 7.03
N LEU A 148 -12.09 -1.28 7.48
CA LEU A 148 -13.01 -0.52 8.35
C LEU A 148 -14.27 -0.06 7.61
N VAL A 149 -14.18 0.28 6.31
CA VAL A 149 -15.35 0.68 5.51
C VAL A 149 -16.27 -0.50 5.23
N ASP A 150 -15.71 -1.67 4.91
CA ASP A 150 -16.43 -2.85 4.44
C ASP A 150 -16.07 -4.10 5.25
N THR A 151 -16.21 -3.97 6.57
CA THR A 151 -15.79 -4.99 7.56
C THR A 151 -16.53 -6.31 7.39
N GLU A 152 -17.80 -6.28 6.98
CA GLU A 152 -18.59 -7.49 6.77
C GLU A 152 -17.99 -8.36 5.66
N GLN A 153 -17.81 -7.80 4.46
CA GLN A 153 -17.23 -8.52 3.34
C GLN A 153 -15.79 -8.97 3.64
N ALA A 154 -15.00 -8.11 4.30
CA ALA A 154 -13.65 -8.46 4.70
C ALA A 154 -13.63 -9.66 5.68
N SER A 155 -14.55 -9.68 6.64
CA SER A 155 -14.69 -10.78 7.61
C SER A 155 -15.16 -12.08 6.93
N ILE A 156 -16.08 -11.99 5.95
CA ILE A 156 -16.53 -13.15 5.15
C ILE A 156 -15.36 -13.77 4.39
N GLU A 157 -14.55 -12.95 3.70
CA GLU A 157 -13.40 -13.46 2.94
C GLU A 157 -12.31 -13.99 3.86
N MET A 158 -12.05 -13.32 4.98
CA MET A 158 -11.04 -13.73 5.95
C MET A 158 -11.42 -15.03 6.66
N ASN A 159 -12.72 -15.30 6.87
CA ASN A 159 -13.18 -16.55 7.50
C ASN A 159 -12.86 -17.81 6.66
N LYS A 160 -12.54 -17.65 5.38
CA LYS A 160 -12.12 -18.75 4.49
C LYS A 160 -10.66 -19.15 4.67
N LEU A 161 -9.91 -18.37 5.43
CA LEU A 161 -8.49 -18.61 5.73
C LEU A 161 -8.34 -19.40 7.03
N ASN A 162 -7.21 -20.09 7.14
CA ASN A 162 -6.84 -20.75 8.39
C ASN A 162 -6.34 -19.74 9.43
N ASP A 163 -6.25 -20.15 10.69
CA ASP A 163 -5.87 -19.26 11.80
C ASP A 163 -4.48 -18.62 11.57
N GLU A 164 -3.49 -19.39 11.13
CA GLU A 164 -2.13 -18.90 10.86
C GLU A 164 -2.09 -17.80 9.81
N GLN A 165 -2.88 -17.94 8.74
CA GLN A 165 -3.00 -16.94 7.68
C GLN A 165 -3.65 -15.66 8.19
N ILE A 166 -4.72 -15.78 8.98
CA ILE A 166 -5.40 -14.63 9.59
C ILE A 166 -4.45 -13.91 10.55
N GLU A 167 -3.74 -14.67 11.39
CA GLU A 167 -2.76 -14.13 12.31
C GLU A 167 -1.64 -13.40 11.57
N SER A 168 -1.16 -13.95 10.45
CA SER A 168 -0.16 -13.32 9.59
C SER A 168 -0.65 -12.00 8.98
N ILE A 169 -1.93 -11.91 8.60
CA ILE A 169 -2.51 -10.67 8.06
C ILE A 169 -2.55 -9.60 9.15
N PHE A 170 -3.03 -9.93 10.34
CA PHE A 170 -3.07 -8.97 11.43
C PHE A 170 -1.68 -8.60 11.92
N TRP A 171 -0.75 -9.55 11.96
CA TRP A 171 0.66 -9.27 12.18
C TRP A 171 1.12 -8.20 11.18
N PHE A 172 0.98 -8.44 9.88
CA PHE A 172 1.38 -7.49 8.84
C PHE A 172 0.76 -6.08 9.01
N ILE A 173 -0.51 -5.98 9.41
CA ILE A 173 -1.18 -4.69 9.62
C ILE A 173 -0.58 -3.89 10.79
N PHE A 174 -0.08 -4.58 11.84
CA PHE A 174 0.39 -3.96 13.08
C PHE A 174 1.92 -4.03 13.29
N ASP A 175 2.66 -4.85 12.54
CA ASP A 175 4.12 -5.11 12.66
C ASP A 175 4.99 -3.86 12.49
N GLU A 176 4.51 -2.88 11.73
CA GLU A 176 5.25 -1.67 11.32
C GLU A 176 5.64 -0.73 12.49
N THR A 177 4.90 -0.74 13.59
CA THR A 177 5.13 0.19 14.70
C THR A 177 4.83 -0.53 15.97
N HIS A 178 5.87 -0.81 16.76
CA HIS A 178 5.70 -1.26 18.13
C HIS A 178 4.64 -0.35 18.79
N PRO A 179 3.45 -0.86 19.16
CA PRO A 179 2.32 -0.02 19.52
C PRO A 179 2.50 0.71 20.85
N GLU A 180 3.53 0.32 21.62
CA GLU A 180 3.98 1.06 22.79
C GLU A 180 4.29 2.51 22.37
N HIS A 181 3.41 3.42 22.76
CA HIS A 181 3.45 4.87 22.54
C HIS A 181 2.83 5.43 21.25
N ASN A 182 2.01 4.68 20.48
CA ASN A 182 1.30 5.23 19.32
C ASN A 182 -0.24 5.20 19.46
N GLU A 183 -0.82 6.32 19.92
CA GLU A 183 -2.27 6.51 20.09
C GLU A 183 -3.08 6.21 18.81
N LYS A 184 -2.53 6.52 17.62
CA LYS A 184 -3.22 6.24 16.36
C LYS A 184 -3.37 4.74 16.12
N LYS A 185 -2.36 3.95 16.46
CA LYS A 185 -2.36 2.50 16.26
C LYS A 185 -3.24 1.81 17.31
N ILE A 186 -3.25 2.27 18.56
CA ILE A 186 -4.21 1.83 19.59
C ILE A 186 -5.65 2.12 19.16
N SER A 187 -5.90 3.34 18.66
CA SER A 187 -7.21 3.72 18.12
C SER A 187 -7.62 2.85 16.94
N LEU A 188 -6.70 2.56 16.02
CA LEU A 188 -6.96 1.65 14.90
C LEU A 188 -7.32 0.24 15.38
N TYR A 189 -6.54 -0.33 16.31
CA TYR A 189 -6.82 -1.63 16.92
C TYR A 189 -8.22 -1.66 17.53
N ASN A 190 -8.55 -0.70 18.41
CA ASN A 190 -9.85 -0.64 19.07
C ASN A 190 -11.02 -0.52 18.07
N GLN A 191 -10.83 0.27 17.01
CA GLN A 191 -11.83 0.41 15.95
C GLN A 191 -12.03 -0.90 15.17
N MET A 192 -10.94 -1.54 14.75
CA MET A 192 -11.00 -2.82 14.03
C MET A 192 -11.62 -3.91 14.90
N MET A 193 -11.18 -4.03 16.16
CA MET A 193 -11.70 -4.99 17.13
C MET A 193 -13.22 -4.87 17.29
N ARG A 194 -13.70 -3.65 17.56
CA ARG A 194 -15.14 -3.40 17.72
C ARG A 194 -15.94 -3.79 16.48
N LYS A 195 -15.44 -3.47 15.28
CA LYS A 195 -16.14 -3.77 14.03
C LYS A 195 -16.11 -5.26 13.71
N ILE A 196 -14.95 -5.91 13.79
CA ILE A 196 -14.80 -7.34 13.50
C ILE A 196 -15.65 -8.18 14.45
N LYS A 197 -15.61 -7.87 15.75
CA LYS A 197 -16.35 -8.63 16.78
C LYS A 197 -17.85 -8.70 16.52
N LYS A 198 -18.42 -7.70 15.83
CA LYS A 198 -19.83 -7.70 15.40
C LYS A 198 -20.13 -8.81 14.38
N TYR A 199 -19.16 -9.16 13.53
CA TYR A 199 -19.35 -10.10 12.41
C TYR A 199 -18.75 -11.47 12.66
N ASN A 200 -17.63 -11.56 13.37
CA ASN A 200 -16.93 -12.84 13.59
C ASN A 200 -16.05 -12.81 14.84
N SER A 201 -16.46 -13.54 15.88
CA SER A 201 -15.75 -13.62 17.16
C SER A 201 -14.40 -14.34 17.06
N ARG A 202 -14.28 -15.38 16.22
CA ARG A 202 -13.01 -16.08 15.96
C ARG A 202 -11.99 -15.12 15.36
N ILE A 203 -12.36 -14.36 14.33
CA ILE A 203 -11.45 -13.40 13.69
C ILE A 203 -11.06 -12.30 14.69
N ALA A 204 -11.99 -11.82 15.52
CA ALA A 204 -11.68 -10.85 16.57
C ALA A 204 -10.66 -11.39 17.58
N TYR A 205 -10.80 -12.66 18.00
CA TYR A 205 -9.82 -13.32 18.86
C TYR A 205 -8.43 -13.41 18.20
N LEU A 206 -8.36 -13.76 16.91
CA LEU A 206 -7.10 -13.83 16.18
C LEU A 206 -6.45 -12.45 16.00
N LEU A 207 -7.25 -11.38 15.83
CA LEU A 207 -6.77 -10.00 15.87
C LEU A 207 -6.12 -9.66 17.22
N GLU A 208 -6.80 -9.95 18.33
CA GLU A 208 -6.27 -9.71 19.68
C GLU A 208 -4.95 -10.47 19.90
N LYS A 209 -4.92 -11.76 19.54
CA LYS A 209 -3.73 -12.61 19.64
C LYS A 209 -2.56 -12.04 18.84
N SER A 210 -2.76 -11.67 17.58
CA SER A 210 -1.72 -11.06 16.75
C SER A 210 -1.26 -9.71 17.29
N TYR A 211 -2.17 -8.85 17.75
CA TYR A 211 -1.81 -7.55 18.32
C TYR A 211 -0.98 -7.69 19.60
N ASN A 212 -1.37 -8.60 20.49
CA ASN A 212 -0.60 -8.91 21.71
C ASN A 212 0.78 -9.49 21.38
N ARG A 213 0.87 -10.32 20.33
CA ARG A 213 2.15 -10.81 19.83
C ARG A 213 3.04 -9.64 19.42
N VAL A 214 2.51 -8.64 18.69
CA VAL A 214 3.27 -7.46 18.25
C VAL A 214 3.77 -6.66 19.46
N LEU A 215 2.91 -6.43 20.46
CA LEU A 215 3.30 -5.78 21.72
C LEU A 215 4.43 -6.54 22.44
N SER A 216 4.37 -7.86 22.47
CA SER A 216 5.35 -8.70 23.17
C SER A 216 6.70 -8.85 22.44
N ALA A 217 6.75 -8.54 21.14
CA ALA A 217 7.98 -8.65 20.36
C ALA A 217 8.96 -7.56 20.84
N LYS A 218 9.97 -7.93 21.63
CA LYS A 218 11.02 -7.01 22.10
C LYS A 218 11.69 -6.35 20.88
N LYS A 219 12.01 -5.05 20.99
CA LYS A 219 12.90 -4.31 20.08
C LYS A 219 14.25 -5.00 19.99
N GLY A 220 14.34 -5.99 19.13
CA GLY A 220 15.55 -6.77 18.88
C GLY A 220 16.06 -6.54 17.47
N HIS A 221 15.93 -5.34 16.90
CA HIS A 221 16.52 -4.94 15.63
C HIS A 221 16.94 -3.48 15.67
#